data_AF-A0A6A4HKK2-F1
#
_entry.id   AF-A0A6A4HKK2-F1
#
_cell.length_a   1.000
_cell.length_b   1.000
_cell.length_c   1.000
_cell.angle_alpha   90.00
_cell.angle_beta   90.00
_cell.angle_gamma   90.00
#
_symmetry.space_group_name_H-M   'P 1'
#
loop_
_entity.id
_entity.type
_entity.pdbx_description
1 polymer ?
#
loop_
_entity_poly.entity_id
_entity_poly.type
_entity_poly.pdbx_seq_one_letter_code
_entity_poly.pdbx_strand_id
1 'polypeptide(L)'
;MRFFDIVFGTQEMRQKDKVKGLGLFSRSDIDGSELVTWDVAIACLALSVKLHRDFLAPLFQVYSFQFEELAPHYIEYEDLEAAQRDILFALSYNLGGTPQGILDELWIALPSLRELLSFNQGWSSVLQETWLILFEAVSDPEVMKFSLSLLTAAAVMEGLMSALVREYQSQDPWYETFRRRRLSAIPTHTEYDDSESQPSECGSSSFSSSSTTSSIHFTPSANYDTFTLQKAKERMRRTRIESEEVLLDIQAALGIADNELEVCREWITPFVGSRW
;
A
#
# COMPACT_ATOMS: atom_id res chain seq x y z
N MET A 1 12.03 -15.67 3.57
CA MET A 1 13.04 -14.62 3.83
C MET A 1 12.83 -13.39 2.93
N ARG A 2 11.64 -12.75 2.95
CA ARG A 2 11.40 -11.44 2.29
C ARG A 2 10.46 -10.53 3.10
N PHE A 3 9.92 -11.02 4.22
CA PHE A 3 8.96 -10.27 5.04
C PHE A 3 9.67 -9.21 5.90
N PHE A 4 10.86 -9.52 6.41
CA PHE A 4 11.68 -8.58 7.19
C PHE A 4 12.27 -7.45 6.34
N ASP A 5 12.69 -7.71 5.11
CA ASP A 5 13.13 -6.64 4.19
C ASP A 5 12.00 -5.68 3.79
N ILE A 6 10.73 -6.10 3.88
CA ILE A 6 9.57 -5.25 3.54
C ILE A 6 9.13 -4.42 4.74
N VAL A 7 9.16 -4.99 5.95
CA VAL A 7 8.71 -4.30 7.18
C VAL A 7 9.78 -3.38 7.76
N PHE A 8 11.07 -3.74 7.66
CA PHE A 8 12.18 -2.93 8.19
C PHE A 8 13.13 -2.40 7.10
N GLY A 9 13.13 -3.00 5.92
CA GLY A 9 14.12 -2.73 4.87
C GLY A 9 13.67 -1.72 3.81
N THR A 10 13.15 -0.54 4.17
CA THR A 10 13.19 0.65 3.27
C THR A 10 13.00 2.00 3.98
N GLN A 11 13.28 2.12 5.28
CA GLN A 11 13.39 3.48 5.87
C GLN A 11 14.76 4.15 5.59
N GLU A 12 15.57 3.55 4.73
CA GLU A 12 16.84 4.09 4.28
C GLU A 12 16.70 4.67 2.85
N MET A 13 15.92 5.75 2.65
CA MET A 13 16.06 6.71 1.53
C MET A 13 15.08 7.90 1.62
N ARG A 14 14.98 8.55 2.78
CA ARG A 14 14.51 9.95 2.85
C ARG A 14 15.39 10.85 3.70
N GLN A 15 16.70 10.59 3.66
CA GLN A 15 17.70 11.53 4.14
C GLN A 15 18.93 11.45 3.23
N LYS A 16 18.74 11.84 1.96
CA LYS A 16 19.84 12.12 1.04
C LYS A 16 20.47 13.44 1.44
N ASP A 17 21.32 13.40 2.47
CA ASP A 17 22.53 14.21 2.52
C ASP A 17 23.50 13.63 3.57
N LYS A 18 24.65 13.18 3.06
CA LYS A 18 25.92 12.90 3.78
C LYS A 18 25.91 11.81 4.87
N VAL A 19 26.23 10.57 4.49
CA VAL A 19 27.25 9.80 5.22
C VAL A 19 28.04 8.93 4.23
N LYS A 20 29.26 9.34 3.91
CA LYS A 20 30.31 8.42 3.45
C LYS A 20 30.89 7.78 4.71
N GLY A 21 30.60 6.51 4.95
CA GLY A 21 31.16 5.78 6.08
C GLY A 21 30.42 4.49 6.35
N LEU A 22 30.68 3.46 5.54
CA LEU A 22 30.52 2.06 5.95
C LEU A 22 31.56 1.77 7.04
N GLY A 23 31.31 2.30 8.24
CA GLY A 23 31.96 1.86 9.44
C GLY A 23 31.39 0.50 9.80
N LEU A 24 32.26 -0.49 10.02
CA LEU A 24 31.93 -1.62 10.86
C LEU A 24 31.26 -1.05 12.13
N PHE A 25 29.98 -1.37 12.35
CA PHE A 25 29.34 -1.14 13.63
C PHE A 25 30.18 -1.84 14.69
N SER A 26 30.91 -1.08 15.48
CA SER A 26 31.63 -1.59 16.64
C SER A 26 30.59 -2.11 17.61
N ARG A 27 30.52 -3.44 17.75
CA ARG A 27 29.56 -4.24 18.53
C ARG A 27 29.59 -3.97 20.05
N SER A 28 30.22 -2.90 20.51
CA SER A 28 30.64 -2.72 21.90
C SER A 28 29.70 -1.91 22.78
N ASP A 29 28.68 -1.24 22.23
CA ASP A 29 27.76 -0.39 23.01
C ASP A 29 26.29 -0.68 22.67
N ILE A 30 25.91 -1.95 22.50
CA ILE A 30 24.48 -2.31 22.46
C ILE A 30 23.96 -2.15 23.89
N ASP A 31 23.01 -1.25 24.08
CA ASP A 31 22.37 -1.04 25.38
C ASP A 31 21.68 -2.34 25.80
N GLY A 32 21.79 -2.72 27.08
CA GLY A 32 21.10 -3.91 27.60
C GLY A 32 19.58 -3.83 27.37
N SER A 33 19.02 -2.63 27.30
CA SER A 33 17.61 -2.40 26.95
C SER A 33 17.26 -2.83 25.52
N GLU A 34 18.18 -2.69 24.57
CA GLU A 34 18.00 -3.06 23.17
C GLU A 34 17.96 -4.59 23.02
N LEU A 35 18.84 -5.30 23.72
CA LEU A 35 18.86 -6.78 23.73
C LEU A 35 17.54 -7.35 24.24
N VAL A 36 17.05 -6.84 25.38
CA VAL A 36 15.76 -7.25 25.95
C VAL A 36 14.60 -6.93 25.01
N THR A 37 14.66 -5.80 24.31
CA THR A 37 13.63 -5.44 23.32
C THR A 37 13.57 -6.46 22.18
N TRP A 38 14.72 -6.92 21.69
CA TRP A 38 14.80 -7.97 20.67
C TRP A 38 14.26 -9.31 21.17
N ASP A 39 14.61 -9.72 22.40
CA ASP A 39 14.11 -10.97 22.99
C ASP A 39 12.58 -10.97 23.08
N VAL A 40 12.01 -9.86 23.57
CA VAL A 40 10.55 -9.68 23.67
C VAL A 40 9.92 -9.67 22.28
N ALA A 41 10.50 -8.97 21.30
CA ALA A 41 9.97 -8.91 19.94
C ALA A 41 9.93 -10.29 19.27
N ILE A 42 11.00 -11.07 19.41
CA ILE A 42 11.09 -12.42 18.83
C ILE A 42 10.15 -13.39 19.56
N ALA A 43 10.04 -13.28 20.88
CA ALA A 43 9.08 -14.07 21.66
C ALA A 43 7.62 -13.74 21.27
N CYS A 44 7.26 -12.46 21.08
CA CYS A 44 5.97 -12.06 20.54
C CYS A 44 5.70 -12.66 19.15
N LEU A 45 6.71 -12.64 18.27
CA LEU A 45 6.62 -13.25 16.95
C LEU A 45 6.39 -14.77 17.04
N ALA A 46 7.16 -15.47 17.87
CA ALA A 46 7.01 -16.91 18.08
C ALA A 46 5.61 -17.26 18.61
N LEU A 47 5.10 -16.50 19.60
CA LEU A 47 3.73 -16.67 20.11
C LEU A 47 2.68 -16.44 19.02
N SER A 48 2.82 -15.37 18.23
CA SER A 48 1.88 -15.06 17.16
C SER A 48 1.78 -16.20 16.13
N VAL A 49 2.92 -16.81 15.78
CA VAL A 49 2.97 -17.96 14.87
C VAL A 49 2.34 -19.19 15.52
N LYS A 50 2.64 -19.47 16.79
CA LYS A 50 2.05 -20.59 17.53
C LYS A 50 0.51 -20.50 17.63
N LEU A 51 -0.05 -19.28 17.68
CA LEU A 51 -1.48 -19.05 17.84
C LEU A 51 -2.25 -19.00 16.51
N HIS A 52 -1.67 -18.36 15.50
CA HIS A 52 -2.42 -18.01 14.29
C HIS A 52 -2.06 -18.86 13.06
N ARG A 53 -0.97 -19.63 13.11
CA ARG A 53 -0.56 -20.47 11.99
C ARG A 53 -0.95 -21.92 12.21
N ASP A 54 -1.70 -22.46 11.26
CA ASP A 54 -1.93 -23.90 11.19
C ASP A 54 -0.60 -24.61 10.83
N PHE A 55 -0.33 -25.70 11.53
CA PHE A 55 0.84 -26.56 11.33
C PHE A 55 0.46 -27.90 10.69
N LEU A 56 -0.81 -28.06 10.29
CA LEU A 56 -1.26 -29.17 9.48
C LEU A 56 -0.79 -29.02 8.04
N ALA A 57 -0.54 -30.16 7.40
CA ALA A 57 -0.12 -30.20 6.00
C ALA A 57 -1.12 -29.41 5.11
N PRO A 58 -0.64 -28.55 4.18
CA PRO A 58 0.72 -28.49 3.64
C PRO A 58 1.68 -27.53 4.39
N LEU A 59 1.25 -26.91 5.49
CA LEU A 59 2.08 -25.96 6.22
C LEU A 59 3.07 -26.69 7.14
N PHE A 60 4.33 -26.26 7.13
CA PHE A 60 5.36 -26.79 8.02
C PHE A 60 5.42 -25.98 9.31
N GLN A 61 5.72 -26.69 10.41
CA GLN A 61 6.05 -26.10 11.70
C GLN A 61 7.27 -25.18 11.55
N VAL A 62 7.24 -24.04 12.24
CA VAL A 62 8.41 -23.17 12.40
C VAL A 62 9.08 -23.58 13.70
N TYR A 63 10.34 -24.00 13.63
CA TYR A 63 11.09 -24.47 14.79
C TYR A 63 11.71 -23.30 15.57
N SER A 64 11.98 -23.50 16.86
CA SER A 64 12.52 -22.45 17.75
C SER A 64 13.81 -21.83 17.22
N PHE A 65 14.74 -22.66 16.72
CA PHE A 65 16.03 -22.22 16.20
C PHE A 65 15.88 -21.18 15.06
N GLN A 66 14.78 -21.25 14.30
CA GLN A 66 14.53 -20.30 13.21
C GLN A 66 14.14 -18.91 13.73
N PHE A 67 13.59 -18.83 14.95
CA PHE A 67 13.34 -17.57 15.64
C PHE A 67 14.60 -17.06 16.33
N GLU A 68 15.36 -17.96 16.97
CA GLU A 68 16.66 -17.67 17.59
C GLU A 68 17.63 -17.02 16.57
N GLU A 69 17.65 -17.52 15.32
CA GLU A 69 18.44 -16.96 14.22
C GLU A 69 18.04 -15.55 13.76
N LEU A 70 16.87 -15.03 14.15
CA LEU A 70 16.42 -13.68 13.77
C LEU A 70 17.05 -12.59 14.62
N ALA A 71 17.53 -12.93 15.81
CA ALA A 71 18.11 -11.97 16.75
C ALA A 71 19.50 -11.49 16.28
N PRO A 72 19.85 -10.21 16.52
CA PRO A 72 21.22 -9.73 16.28
C PRO A 72 22.23 -10.30 17.31
N HIS A 73 21.74 -10.88 18.40
CA HIS A 73 22.52 -11.53 19.45
C HIS A 73 22.14 -13.00 19.61
N TYR A 74 22.91 -13.72 20.42
CA TYR A 74 22.63 -15.13 20.70
C TYR A 74 21.49 -15.23 21.73
N ILE A 75 20.45 -15.99 21.41
CA ILE A 75 19.33 -16.31 22.29
C ILE A 75 19.30 -17.83 22.44
N GLU A 76 19.33 -18.33 23.68
CA GLU A 76 19.15 -19.76 23.93
C GLU A 76 17.67 -20.15 23.85
N TYR A 77 17.39 -21.42 23.55
CA TYR A 77 16.03 -21.95 23.51
C TYR A 77 15.27 -21.68 24.83
N GLU A 78 15.96 -21.90 25.95
CA GLU A 78 15.43 -21.68 27.29
C GLU A 78 15.07 -20.21 27.53
N ASP A 79 15.88 -19.28 27.04
CA ASP A 79 15.64 -17.84 27.16
C ASP A 79 14.43 -17.41 26.32
N LEU A 80 14.32 -17.93 25.09
CA LEU A 80 13.18 -17.68 24.22
C LEU A 80 11.87 -18.21 24.83
N GLU A 81 11.87 -19.41 25.42
CA GLU A 81 10.69 -19.97 26.09
C GLU A 81 10.36 -19.25 27.42
N ALA A 82 11.38 -18.75 28.13
CA ALA A 82 11.19 -17.90 29.31
C ALA A 82 10.52 -16.57 28.93
N ALA A 83 11.03 -15.88 27.91
CA ALA A 83 10.47 -14.62 27.41
C ALA A 83 9.00 -14.79 26.95
N GLN A 84 8.68 -15.87 26.24
CA GLN A 84 7.30 -16.18 25.84
C GLN A 84 6.37 -16.37 27.06
N ARG A 85 6.86 -17.07 28.09
CA ARG A 85 6.10 -17.30 29.34
C ARG A 85 5.86 -16.00 30.09
N ASP A 86 6.87 -15.15 30.17
CA ASP A 86 6.79 -13.86 30.84
C ASP A 86 5.79 -12.93 30.14
N ILE A 87 5.78 -12.90 28.80
CA ILE A 87 4.78 -12.17 28.00
C ILE A 87 3.37 -12.69 28.28
N LEU A 88 3.17 -14.01 28.21
CA LEU A 88 1.87 -14.64 28.51
C LEU A 88 1.40 -14.28 29.92
N PHE A 89 2.29 -14.36 30.90
CA PHE A 89 1.98 -14.03 32.29
C PHE A 89 1.64 -12.54 32.45
N ALA A 90 2.44 -11.65 31.87
CA ALA A 90 2.23 -10.20 31.91
C ALA A 90 0.88 -9.80 31.28
N LEU A 91 0.48 -10.48 30.21
CA LEU A 91 -0.81 -10.27 29.53
C LEU A 91 -1.95 -11.08 30.16
N SER A 92 -1.75 -11.74 31.30
CA SER A 92 -2.74 -12.59 31.97
C SER A 92 -3.33 -13.65 31.03
N TYR A 93 -2.52 -14.17 30.12
CA TYR A 93 -2.88 -15.12 29.05
C TYR A 93 -3.94 -14.58 28.06
N ASN A 94 -4.12 -13.25 27.98
CA ASN A 94 -5.02 -12.58 27.04
C ASN A 94 -4.22 -11.89 25.93
N LEU A 95 -3.99 -12.59 24.81
CA LEU A 95 -3.17 -12.09 23.70
C LEU A 95 -3.93 -11.26 22.65
N GLY A 96 -5.17 -10.87 22.96
CA GLY A 96 -6.00 -10.07 22.06
C GLY A 96 -6.50 -10.82 20.83
N GLY A 97 -7.13 -10.08 19.92
CA GLY A 97 -7.63 -10.60 18.64
C GLY A 97 -6.86 -10.01 17.45
N THR A 98 -7.12 -10.57 16.27
CA THR A 98 -6.59 -10.05 14.99
C THR A 98 -7.68 -9.32 14.22
N PRO A 99 -7.34 -8.34 13.35
CA PRO A 99 -8.30 -7.71 12.43
C PRO A 99 -9.14 -8.73 11.64
N GLN A 100 -8.56 -9.88 11.29
CA GLN A 100 -9.24 -10.94 10.52
C GLN A 100 -10.59 -11.36 11.10
N GLY A 101 -10.71 -11.52 12.43
CA GLY A 101 -11.97 -11.94 13.05
C GLY A 101 -13.08 -10.91 12.83
N ILE A 102 -12.75 -9.61 12.92
CA ILE A 102 -13.70 -8.52 12.65
C ILE A 102 -14.07 -8.50 11.16
N LEU A 103 -13.10 -8.70 10.26
CA LEU A 103 -13.34 -8.75 8.82
C LEU A 103 -14.28 -9.88 8.41
N ASP A 104 -14.10 -11.05 9.01
CA ASP A 104 -14.95 -12.23 8.76
C ASP A 104 -16.38 -11.98 9.25
N GLU A 105 -16.55 -11.42 10.45
CA GLU A 105 -17.86 -11.06 11.00
C GLU A 105 -18.56 -9.99 10.15
N LEU A 106 -17.85 -8.93 9.72
CA LEU A 106 -18.41 -7.92 8.81
C LEU A 106 -18.88 -8.54 7.49
N TRP A 107 -18.06 -9.41 6.89
CA TRP A 107 -18.41 -10.08 5.64
C TRP A 107 -19.66 -10.96 5.79
N ILE A 108 -19.84 -11.62 6.94
CA ILE A 108 -21.02 -12.44 7.24
C ILE A 108 -22.24 -11.55 7.50
N ALA A 109 -22.07 -10.51 8.32
CA ALA A 109 -23.14 -9.67 8.85
C ALA A 109 -23.73 -8.68 7.84
N LEU A 110 -22.98 -8.26 6.81
CA LEU A 110 -23.38 -7.17 5.91
C LEU A 110 -23.65 -7.67 4.47
N PRO A 111 -24.93 -7.95 4.09
CA PRO A 111 -25.30 -8.26 2.72
C PRO A 111 -24.98 -7.13 1.73
N SER A 112 -25.16 -5.87 2.14
CA SER A 112 -24.88 -4.67 1.33
C SER A 112 -23.42 -4.61 0.88
N LEU A 113 -22.49 -4.92 1.79
CA LEU A 113 -21.06 -5.04 1.49
C LEU A 113 -20.79 -6.11 0.42
N ARG A 114 -21.44 -7.27 0.52
CA ARG A 114 -21.29 -8.37 -0.45
C ARG A 114 -21.86 -8.02 -1.82
N GLU A 115 -22.99 -7.30 -1.85
CA GLU A 115 -23.60 -6.82 -3.08
C GLU A 115 -22.71 -5.81 -3.79
N LEU A 116 -22.20 -4.81 -3.06
CA LEU A 116 -21.28 -3.80 -3.58
C LEU A 116 -19.99 -4.42 -4.12
N LEU A 117 -19.50 -5.48 -3.47
CA LEU A 117 -18.27 -6.20 -3.85
C LEU A 117 -18.49 -7.42 -4.73
N SER A 118 -19.63 -7.50 -5.41
CA SER A 118 -20.00 -8.64 -6.28
C SER A 118 -19.19 -8.74 -7.59
N PHE A 119 -18.29 -7.79 -7.85
CA PHE A 119 -17.37 -7.82 -8.98
C PHE A 119 -16.19 -8.79 -8.76
N ASN A 120 -15.45 -9.07 -9.83
CA ASN A 120 -14.37 -10.06 -9.81
C ASN A 120 -13.28 -9.69 -8.79
N GLN A 121 -13.04 -10.56 -7.82
CA GLN A 121 -12.07 -10.35 -6.72
C GLN A 121 -12.36 -9.12 -5.84
N GLY A 122 -13.61 -8.64 -5.78
CA GLY A 122 -13.96 -7.45 -5.02
C GLY A 122 -13.54 -7.51 -3.56
N TRP A 123 -13.99 -8.54 -2.83
CA TRP A 123 -13.61 -8.72 -1.42
C TRP A 123 -12.11 -8.95 -1.23
N SER A 124 -11.49 -9.78 -2.07
CA SER A 124 -10.04 -10.03 -2.00
C SER A 124 -9.22 -8.76 -2.21
N SER A 125 -9.65 -7.88 -3.12
CA SER A 125 -9.02 -6.58 -3.35
C SER A 125 -9.18 -5.67 -2.13
N VAL A 126 -10.36 -5.62 -1.51
CA VAL A 126 -10.58 -4.84 -0.27
C VAL A 126 -9.69 -5.35 0.84
N LEU A 127 -9.70 -6.66 1.12
CA LEU A 127 -8.86 -7.28 2.13
C LEU A 127 -7.38 -6.95 1.92
N GLN A 128 -6.90 -7.05 0.68
CA GLN A 128 -5.52 -6.72 0.35
C GLN A 128 -5.19 -5.27 0.74
N GLU A 129 -6.01 -4.30 0.36
CA GLU A 129 -5.78 -2.90 0.73
C GLU A 129 -5.88 -2.66 2.23
N THR A 130 -6.88 -3.25 2.88
CA THR A 130 -7.05 -3.16 4.34
C THR A 130 -5.80 -3.66 5.07
N TRP A 131 -5.28 -4.82 4.69
CA TRP A 131 -4.07 -5.36 5.31
C TRP A 131 -2.84 -4.50 5.05
N LEU A 132 -2.68 -3.98 3.82
CA LEU A 132 -1.60 -3.07 3.50
C LEU A 132 -1.62 -1.81 4.37
N ILE A 133 -2.80 -1.22 4.57
CA ILE A 133 -3.00 -0.07 5.44
C ILE A 133 -2.67 -0.42 6.90
N LEU A 134 -3.17 -1.54 7.42
CA LEU A 134 -2.94 -1.96 8.79
C LEU A 134 -1.45 -2.27 9.07
N PHE A 135 -0.74 -2.86 8.11
CA PHE A 135 0.70 -3.12 8.24
C PHE A 135 1.52 -1.83 8.31
N GLU A 136 1.18 -0.82 7.50
CA GLU A 136 1.81 0.49 7.61
C GLU A 136 1.47 1.16 8.95
N ALA A 137 0.20 1.11 9.36
CA ALA A 137 -0.28 1.72 10.60
C ALA A 137 0.39 1.14 11.86
N VAL A 138 0.65 -0.18 11.92
CA VAL A 138 1.31 -0.84 13.07
C VAL A 138 2.74 -0.35 13.31
N SER A 139 3.38 0.24 12.30
CA SER A 139 4.73 0.80 12.44
C SER A 139 4.75 2.15 13.15
N ASP A 140 3.58 2.79 13.28
CA ASP A 140 3.44 4.09 13.94
C ASP A 140 3.03 3.91 15.41
N PRO A 141 3.75 4.49 16.40
CA PRO A 141 3.44 4.31 17.83
C PRO A 141 2.06 4.85 18.23
N GLU A 142 1.50 5.77 17.45
CA GLU A 142 0.19 6.38 17.70
C GLU A 142 -0.97 5.40 17.45
N VAL A 143 -0.71 4.25 16.80
CA VAL A 143 -1.68 3.18 16.56
C VAL A 143 -2.37 2.72 17.86
N MET A 144 -1.65 2.79 18.99
CA MET A 144 -2.14 2.38 20.30
C MET A 144 -3.26 3.28 20.85
N LYS A 145 -3.53 4.44 20.23
CA LYS A 145 -4.64 5.33 20.61
C LYS A 145 -5.99 4.82 20.13
N PHE A 146 -6.01 3.92 19.15
CA PHE A 146 -7.21 3.44 18.51
C PHE A 146 -7.49 2.00 18.91
N SER A 147 -8.77 1.66 19.08
CA SER A 147 -9.17 0.27 19.32
C SER A 147 -9.01 -0.57 18.05
N LEU A 148 -8.83 -1.88 18.22
CA LEU A 148 -8.69 -2.80 17.08
C LEU A 148 -9.90 -2.73 16.12
N SER A 149 -11.12 -2.64 16.66
CA SER A 149 -12.35 -2.50 15.86
C SER A 149 -12.37 -1.20 15.07
N LEU A 150 -11.97 -0.09 15.71
CA LEU A 150 -11.91 1.23 15.07
C LEU A 150 -10.87 1.27 13.94
N LEU A 151 -9.66 0.76 14.19
CA LEU A 151 -8.61 0.65 13.19
C LEU A 151 -9.03 -0.23 12.02
N THR A 152 -9.63 -1.39 12.31
CA THR A 152 -10.08 -2.33 11.28
C THR A 152 -11.19 -1.70 10.44
N ALA A 153 -12.16 -1.03 11.06
CA ALA A 153 -13.22 -0.32 10.36
C ALA A 153 -12.64 0.74 9.42
N ALA A 154 -11.82 1.66 9.94
CA ALA A 154 -11.22 2.72 9.15
C ALA A 154 -10.41 2.16 7.96
N ALA A 155 -9.58 1.13 8.19
CA ALA A 155 -8.80 0.50 7.13
C ALA A 155 -9.67 -0.25 6.10
N VAL A 156 -10.81 -0.84 6.49
CA VAL A 156 -11.77 -1.44 5.56
C VAL A 156 -12.43 -0.40 4.69
N MET A 157 -12.84 0.73 5.26
CA MET A 157 -13.47 1.80 4.50
C MET A 157 -12.53 2.39 3.45
N GLU A 158 -11.28 2.65 3.82
CA GLU A 158 -10.26 3.13 2.89
C GLU A 158 -9.88 2.07 1.84
N GLY A 159 -9.80 0.80 2.25
CA GLY A 159 -9.57 -0.32 1.34
C GLY A 159 -10.72 -0.53 0.34
N LEU A 160 -11.97 -0.36 0.79
CA LEU A 160 -13.17 -0.41 -0.03
C LEU A 160 -13.16 0.69 -1.09
N MET A 161 -12.90 1.93 -0.69
CA MET A 161 -12.78 3.06 -1.61
C MET A 161 -11.69 2.82 -2.66
N SER A 162 -10.52 2.35 -2.23
CA SER A 162 -9.40 2.06 -3.12
C SER A 162 -9.72 0.95 -4.13
N ALA A 163 -10.38 -0.12 -3.69
CA ALA A 163 -10.79 -1.24 -4.55
C ALA A 163 -11.82 -0.80 -5.60
N LEU A 164 -12.84 -0.03 -5.20
CA LEU A 164 -13.87 0.49 -6.11
C LEU A 164 -13.29 1.47 -7.13
N VAL A 165 -12.39 2.36 -6.70
CA VAL A 165 -11.68 3.25 -7.63
C VAL A 165 -10.96 2.42 -8.69
N ARG A 166 -10.22 1.37 -8.30
CA ARG A 166 -9.52 0.46 -9.23
C ARG A 166 -10.47 -0.24 -10.18
N GLU A 167 -11.57 -0.77 -9.67
CA GLU A 167 -12.60 -1.42 -10.49
C GLU A 167 -13.09 -0.45 -11.58
N TYR A 168 -13.38 0.80 -11.21
CA TYR A 168 -13.76 1.83 -12.18
C TYR A 168 -12.67 2.19 -13.19
N GLN A 169 -11.39 2.11 -12.80
CA GLN A 169 -10.31 2.30 -13.77
C GLN A 169 -10.20 1.12 -14.74
N SER A 170 -10.50 -0.09 -14.28
CA SER A 170 -10.42 -1.32 -15.10
C SER A 170 -11.56 -1.41 -16.11
N GLN A 171 -12.76 -0.94 -15.74
CA GLN A 171 -13.93 -0.88 -16.61
C GLN A 171 -13.81 0.18 -17.71
N ASP A 172 -12.85 1.10 -17.59
CA ASP A 172 -12.69 2.12 -18.59
C ASP A 172 -12.20 1.52 -19.91
N PRO A 173 -12.91 1.74 -21.04
CA PRO A 173 -12.52 1.16 -22.31
C PRO A 173 -11.09 1.59 -22.66
N TRP A 174 -10.17 0.63 -22.71
CA TRP A 174 -8.78 0.86 -23.12
C TRP A 174 -8.69 1.61 -24.47
N TYR A 175 -9.70 1.42 -25.33
CA TYR A 175 -9.85 2.09 -26.60
C TYR A 175 -10.08 3.60 -26.49
N GLU A 176 -10.68 4.13 -25.41
CA GLU A 176 -10.83 5.59 -25.25
C GLU A 176 -9.48 6.27 -25.01
N THR A 177 -8.57 5.61 -24.29
CA THR A 177 -7.20 6.07 -24.10
C THR A 177 -6.42 5.99 -25.42
N PHE A 178 -6.61 4.89 -26.18
CA PHE A 178 -5.95 4.69 -27.48
C PHE A 178 -6.47 5.62 -28.58
N ARG A 179 -7.79 5.76 -28.71
CA ARG A 179 -8.49 6.67 -29.62
C ARG A 179 -8.04 8.11 -29.39
N ARG A 180 -7.88 8.53 -28.14
CA ARG A 180 -7.40 9.88 -27.83
C ARG A 180 -5.93 10.09 -28.15
N ARG A 181 -5.04 9.14 -27.86
CA ARG A 181 -3.63 9.21 -28.33
C ARG A 181 -3.58 9.39 -29.84
N ARG A 182 -4.45 8.69 -30.57
CA ARG A 182 -4.54 8.79 -32.02
C ARG A 182 -5.08 10.16 -32.48
N LEU A 183 -6.09 10.73 -31.80
CA LEU A 183 -6.63 12.05 -32.13
C LEU A 183 -5.66 13.20 -31.80
N SER A 184 -4.89 13.11 -30.71
CA SER A 184 -3.88 14.10 -30.36
C SER A 184 -2.60 14.02 -31.21
N ALA A 185 -2.36 12.88 -31.88
CA ALA A 185 -1.23 12.69 -32.79
C ALA A 185 -1.53 13.19 -34.21
N ILE A 186 -2.77 13.61 -34.51
CA ILE A 186 -3.07 14.31 -35.77
C ILE A 186 -2.38 15.67 -35.67
N PRO A 187 -1.34 15.94 -36.50
CA PRO A 187 -0.73 17.25 -36.51
C PRO A 187 -1.85 18.24 -36.85
N THR A 188 -2.14 19.16 -35.94
CA THR A 188 -2.88 20.35 -36.29
C THR A 188 -2.03 21.04 -37.34
N HIS A 189 -2.40 20.84 -38.61
CA HIS A 189 -1.83 21.57 -39.73
C HIS A 189 -2.18 23.03 -39.45
N THR A 190 -1.30 23.72 -38.74
CA THR A 190 -1.28 25.17 -38.68
C THR A 190 -1.10 25.57 -40.12
N GLU A 191 -2.16 26.13 -40.70
CA GLU A 191 -2.14 26.69 -42.04
C GLU A 191 -0.91 27.58 -42.15
N TYR A 192 0.05 27.12 -42.95
CA TYR A 192 1.17 27.95 -43.35
C TYR A 192 0.56 29.06 -44.19
N ASP A 193 0.66 30.27 -43.67
CA ASP A 193 0.30 31.50 -44.36
C ASP A 193 1.17 31.57 -45.63
N ASP A 194 0.53 31.41 -46.78
CA ASP A 194 1.12 31.49 -48.12
C ASP A 194 1.61 32.94 -48.34
N SER A 195 2.88 33.17 -48.04
CA SER A 195 3.61 34.33 -48.56
C SER A 195 4.52 33.86 -49.69
N GLU A 196 4.00 33.96 -50.91
CA GLU A 196 4.74 33.87 -52.17
C GLU A 196 6.00 34.74 -52.15
N SER A 197 7.17 34.15 -52.44
CA SER A 197 8.25 34.86 -53.15
C SER A 197 9.22 33.90 -53.85
N GLN A 198 8.98 33.77 -55.17
CA GLN A 198 9.86 33.53 -56.33
C GLN A 198 11.13 32.63 -56.31
N PRO A 199 11.43 32.00 -57.48
CA PRO A 199 12.53 31.04 -57.66
C PRO A 199 13.83 31.70 -58.13
N SER A 200 14.98 31.16 -57.69
CA SER A 200 16.25 31.30 -58.41
C SER A 200 17.01 29.97 -58.43
N GLU A 201 17.52 29.65 -59.61
CA GLU A 201 18.03 28.35 -60.05
C GLU A 201 19.38 27.89 -59.47
N CYS A 202 19.57 26.57 -59.61
CA CYS A 202 20.79 25.84 -59.94
C CYS A 202 21.92 25.67 -58.92
N GLY A 203 22.13 24.40 -58.53
CA GLY A 203 23.38 23.93 -57.95
C GLY A 203 23.36 22.45 -57.59
N SER A 204 24.00 21.63 -58.43
CA SER A 204 24.03 20.18 -58.40
C SER A 204 24.68 19.54 -57.17
N SER A 205 24.26 18.29 -56.93
CA SER A 205 24.98 17.17 -56.32
C SER A 205 25.35 17.24 -54.83
N SER A 206 24.83 16.28 -54.05
CA SER A 206 25.63 15.13 -53.57
C SER A 206 24.78 14.25 -52.65
N PHE A 207 24.77 12.95 -52.96
CA PHE A 207 24.19 11.88 -52.15
C PHE A 207 24.89 11.80 -50.79
N SER A 208 24.16 12.04 -49.71
CA SER A 208 24.60 11.78 -48.33
C SER A 208 23.43 11.18 -47.56
N SER A 209 23.41 9.86 -47.48
CA SER A 209 22.50 9.08 -46.64
C SER A 209 22.89 9.24 -45.17
N SER A 210 22.40 10.28 -44.53
CA SER A 210 22.46 10.44 -43.07
C SER A 210 21.07 10.16 -42.50
N SER A 211 20.91 8.98 -41.89
CA SER A 211 19.75 8.61 -41.08
C SER A 211 19.77 9.43 -39.80
N THR A 212 19.34 10.69 -39.89
CA THR A 212 19.12 11.54 -38.73
C THR A 212 17.80 11.08 -38.11
N THR A 213 17.90 10.23 -37.08
CA THR A 213 16.80 10.00 -36.15
C THR A 213 16.53 11.30 -35.43
N SER A 214 15.66 12.12 -36.01
CA SER A 214 15.10 13.32 -35.40
C SER A 214 14.39 12.88 -34.13
N SER A 215 15.06 13.04 -32.99
CA SER A 215 14.46 12.79 -31.68
C SER A 215 13.39 13.86 -31.47
N ILE A 216 12.15 13.54 -31.82
CA ILE A 216 10.99 14.38 -31.58
C ILE A 216 10.84 14.45 -30.05
N HIS A 217 11.30 15.55 -29.46
CA HIS A 217 11.01 15.89 -28.07
C HIS A 217 9.50 16.13 -27.96
N PHE A 218 8.77 15.08 -27.61
CA PHE A 218 7.37 15.16 -27.20
C PHE A 218 7.33 15.96 -25.88
N THR A 219 6.93 17.22 -25.95
CA THR A 219 6.47 17.94 -24.77
C THR A 219 5.05 17.45 -24.46
N PRO A 220 4.80 16.85 -23.28
CA PRO A 220 3.44 16.50 -22.88
C PRO A 220 2.56 17.74 -22.92
N SER A 221 1.48 17.70 -23.71
CA SER A 221 0.53 18.80 -23.79
C SER A 221 -0.17 18.98 -22.44
N ALA A 222 -0.13 20.18 -21.87
CA ALA A 222 -0.76 20.55 -20.60
C ALA A 222 -2.28 20.24 -20.52
N ASN A 223 -2.94 20.02 -21.67
CA ASN A 223 -4.34 19.62 -21.74
C ASN A 223 -4.60 18.14 -21.40
N TYR A 224 -3.57 17.28 -21.37
CA TYR A 224 -3.73 15.86 -21.04
C TYR A 224 -4.00 15.63 -19.53
N ASP A 225 -3.44 16.49 -18.68
CA ASP A 225 -3.54 16.35 -17.22
C ASP A 225 -4.90 16.79 -16.67
N THR A 226 -5.60 17.74 -17.30
CA THR A 226 -6.88 18.24 -16.80
C THR A 226 -8.01 17.22 -16.94
N PHE A 227 -8.06 16.51 -18.08
CA PHE A 227 -9.10 15.49 -18.32
C PHE A 227 -8.90 14.25 -17.45
N THR A 228 -7.67 13.76 -17.33
CA THR A 228 -7.36 12.57 -16.49
C THR A 228 -7.70 12.86 -15.03
N LEU A 229 -7.36 14.06 -14.55
CA LEU A 229 -7.75 14.55 -13.24
C LEU A 229 -9.27 14.64 -13.06
N GLN A 230 -10.00 15.18 -14.04
CA GLN A 230 -11.46 15.27 -13.98
C GLN A 230 -12.10 13.87 -13.92
N LYS A 231 -11.59 12.92 -14.70
CA LYS A 231 -12.09 11.55 -14.69
C LYS A 231 -11.79 10.84 -13.37
N ALA A 232 -10.59 11.02 -12.83
CA ALA A 232 -10.23 10.50 -11.51
C ALA A 232 -11.14 11.07 -10.40
N LYS A 233 -11.42 12.38 -10.43
CA LYS A 233 -12.37 13.03 -9.53
C LYS A 233 -13.78 12.44 -9.64
N GLU A 234 -14.25 12.20 -10.86
CA GLU A 234 -15.57 11.60 -11.07
C GLU A 234 -15.65 10.16 -10.56
N ARG A 235 -14.61 9.34 -10.78
CA ARG A 235 -14.54 7.98 -10.21
C ARG A 235 -14.55 8.00 -8.69
N MET A 236 -13.80 8.91 -8.07
CA MET A 236 -13.81 9.09 -6.60
C MET A 236 -15.18 9.54 -6.10
N ARG A 237 -15.83 10.49 -6.79
CA ARG A 237 -17.18 10.95 -6.45
C ARG A 237 -18.20 9.81 -6.48
N ARG A 238 -18.18 9.02 -7.57
CA ARG A 238 -19.06 7.86 -7.74
C ARG A 238 -18.83 6.81 -6.66
N THR A 239 -17.56 6.46 -6.43
CA THR A 239 -17.17 5.52 -5.38
C THR A 239 -17.71 5.94 -4.02
N ARG A 240 -17.54 7.22 -3.65
CA ARG A 240 -18.00 7.76 -2.37
C ARG A 240 -19.50 7.57 -2.18
N ILE A 241 -20.30 7.92 -3.20
CA ILE A 241 -21.76 7.82 -3.16
C ILE A 241 -22.21 6.37 -2.98
N GLU A 242 -21.63 5.45 -3.75
CA GLU A 242 -22.04 4.05 -3.70
C GLU A 242 -21.57 3.34 -2.42
N SER A 243 -20.43 3.75 -1.86
CA SER A 243 -19.93 3.19 -0.61
C SER A 243 -20.65 3.73 0.63
N GLU A 244 -21.28 4.91 0.56
CA GLU A 244 -21.78 5.65 1.73
C GLU A 244 -22.71 4.82 2.63
N GLU A 245 -23.68 4.12 2.04
CA GLU A 245 -24.59 3.24 2.80
C GLU A 245 -23.84 2.09 3.48
N VAL A 246 -22.88 1.48 2.80
CA VAL A 246 -22.06 0.40 3.35
C VAL A 246 -21.14 0.89 4.47
N LEU A 247 -20.63 2.13 4.38
CA LEU A 247 -19.82 2.71 5.46
C LEU A 247 -20.66 2.88 6.74
N LEU A 248 -21.89 3.39 6.61
CA LEU A 248 -22.82 3.53 7.73
C LEU A 248 -23.18 2.17 8.34
N ASP A 249 -23.38 1.15 7.49
CA ASP A 249 -23.64 -0.23 7.95
C ASP A 249 -22.46 -0.80 8.76
N ILE A 250 -21.21 -0.56 8.31
CA ILE A 250 -20.00 -0.98 9.04
C ILE A 250 -19.93 -0.29 10.41
N GLN A 251 -20.18 1.03 10.48
CA GLN A 251 -20.20 1.77 11.75
C GLN A 251 -21.24 1.22 12.72
N ALA A 252 -22.46 1.00 12.21
CA ALA A 252 -23.55 0.46 12.99
C ALA A 252 -23.24 -0.95 13.51
N ALA A 253 -22.67 -1.82 12.67
CA ALA A 253 -22.31 -3.19 13.04
C ALA A 253 -21.23 -3.24 14.14
N LEU A 254 -20.28 -2.31 14.12
CA LEU A 254 -19.18 -2.26 15.09
C LEU A 254 -19.45 -1.34 16.29
N GLY A 255 -20.57 -0.61 16.29
CA GLY A 255 -20.92 0.34 17.34
C GLY A 255 -19.94 1.52 17.47
N ILE A 256 -19.40 2.00 16.34
CA ILE A 256 -18.38 3.05 16.30
C ILE A 256 -19.04 4.42 16.11
N ALA A 257 -18.63 5.42 16.89
CA ALA A 257 -19.10 6.79 16.74
C ALA A 257 -18.42 7.53 15.56
N ASP A 258 -19.17 8.38 14.87
CA ASP A 258 -18.68 9.13 13.68
C ASP A 258 -17.42 9.94 13.95
N ASN A 259 -17.34 10.60 15.10
CA ASN A 259 -16.20 11.45 15.46
C ASN A 259 -14.93 10.63 15.70
N GLU A 260 -15.04 9.44 16.30
CA GLU A 260 -13.89 8.56 16.54
C GLU A 260 -13.38 7.96 15.21
N LEU A 261 -14.32 7.58 14.34
CA LEU A 261 -13.99 7.08 13.01
C LEU A 261 -13.28 8.14 12.18
N GLU A 262 -13.79 9.37 12.14
CA GLU A 262 -13.19 10.41 11.30
C GLU A 262 -11.77 10.76 11.76
N VAL A 263 -11.54 10.87 13.08
CA VAL A 263 -10.19 11.08 13.63
C VAL A 263 -9.25 9.93 13.25
N CYS A 264 -9.72 8.68 13.32
CA CYS A 264 -8.92 7.51 12.94
C CYS A 264 -8.63 7.49 11.43
N ARG A 265 -9.61 7.83 10.58
CA ARG A 265 -9.44 7.89 9.13
C ARG A 265 -8.51 9.02 8.70
N GLU A 266 -8.60 10.19 9.31
CA GLU A 266 -7.66 11.29 9.10
C GLU A 266 -6.23 10.86 9.43
N TRP A 267 -6.04 10.12 10.53
CA TRP A 267 -4.74 9.57 10.91
C TRP A 267 -4.25 8.48 9.93
N ILE A 268 -5.13 7.63 9.40
CA ILE A 268 -4.76 6.56 8.45
C ILE A 268 -4.52 7.05 7.02
N THR A 269 -5.13 8.17 6.62
CA THR A 269 -5.10 8.70 5.25
C THR A 269 -3.68 8.75 4.62
N PRO A 270 -2.60 9.13 5.33
CA PRO A 270 -1.24 9.11 4.78
C PRO A 270 -0.78 7.72 4.30
N PHE A 271 -1.25 6.63 4.90
CA PHE A 271 -0.90 5.25 4.54
C PHE A 271 -1.59 4.80 3.25
N VAL A 272 -2.75 5.37 2.93
CA VAL A 272 -3.48 5.11 1.67
C VAL A 272 -2.78 5.74 0.47
N GLY A 273 -2.17 6.92 0.68
CA GLY A 273 -1.69 7.82 -0.36
C GLY A 273 -0.33 7.49 -0.96
N SER A 274 0.44 6.57 -0.38
CA SER A 274 1.80 6.25 -0.86
C SER A 274 1.84 5.51 -2.21
N ARG A 275 0.70 5.30 -2.89
CA ARG A 275 0.58 4.33 -4.01
C ARG A 275 -0.16 4.80 -5.26
N TRP A 276 -0.56 6.08 -5.37
CA TRP A 276 -1.26 6.62 -6.54
C TRP A 276 -0.39 7.58 -7.37
#